data_AF-A0A6J2TC59-F1
#
_entry.id   AF-A0A6J2TC59-F1
#
_cell.length_a   1.000
_cell.length_b   1.000
_cell.length_c   1.000
_cell.angle_alpha   90.00
_cell.angle_beta   90.00
_cell.angle_gamma   90.00
#
_symmetry.space_group_name_H-M   'P 1'
#
loop_
_entity.id
_entity.type
_entity.pdbx_description
1 polymer ?
#
loop_
_entity_poly.entity_id
_entity_poly.type
_entity_poly.pdbx_seq_one_letter_code
_entity_poly.pdbx_strand_id
1 'polypeptide(L)'
;MVHYKNILDAMTSQTRAVPPPPIAAPTPSPTVISAAMERRRRLLCTVENLRGRVRQVLKCVINLHIEFLVLESNVAALLDDVRALNADCIERERLDRLIETLRNYNGPTICHEWPYPLIFKGTIDEAHVAQVLNAAEPVAGVLLSGSELMLPEEPAS
;
A
#
# COMPACT_ATOMS: atom_id res chain seq x y z
N MET A 1 29.09 102.67 -58.41
CA MET A 1 28.20 103.39 -57.49
C MET A 1 26.85 102.70 -57.54
N VAL A 2 26.32 102.31 -56.37
CA VAL A 2 24.94 101.86 -56.15
C VAL A 2 24.55 100.54 -56.85
N HIS A 3 24.84 99.40 -56.19
CA HIS A 3 23.84 98.34 -55.99
C HIS A 3 24.29 97.16 -55.11
N TYR A 4 25.45 97.22 -54.46
CA TYR A 4 25.85 96.24 -53.42
C TYR A 4 25.35 96.59 -52.00
N LYS A 5 24.23 97.32 -51.90
CA LYS A 5 23.70 97.79 -50.60
C LYS A 5 22.17 97.65 -50.49
N ASN A 6 21.60 96.66 -51.18
CA ASN A 6 20.15 96.37 -51.16
C ASN A 6 19.82 94.94 -50.70
N ILE A 7 20.72 94.25 -49.98
CA ILE A 7 20.44 92.90 -49.45
C ILE A 7 20.32 92.88 -47.93
N LEU A 8 20.75 93.95 -47.22
CA LEU A 8 20.89 93.87 -45.76
C LEU A 8 19.74 94.45 -44.93
N ASP A 9 18.92 95.40 -45.40
CA ASP A 9 18.12 96.21 -44.44
C ASP A 9 16.66 96.51 -44.81
N ALA A 10 15.92 95.56 -45.37
CA ALA A 10 14.45 95.65 -45.36
C ALA A 10 13.81 94.26 -45.32
N MET A 11 13.79 93.63 -44.14
CA MET A 11 12.54 93.46 -43.38
C MET A 11 11.31 93.14 -44.23
N THR A 12 11.05 91.84 -44.45
CA THR A 12 9.73 91.16 -44.54
C THR A 12 10.01 89.75 -45.10
N SER A 13 9.75 88.62 -44.46
CA SER A 13 8.86 88.29 -43.36
C SER A 13 9.33 86.96 -42.73
N GLN A 14 9.29 86.89 -41.40
CA GLN A 14 8.46 85.89 -40.73
C GLN A 14 8.66 84.42 -41.16
N THR A 15 9.58 83.72 -40.49
CA THR A 15 9.33 82.43 -39.79
C THR A 15 10.68 81.95 -39.24
N ARG A 16 11.06 82.47 -38.08
CA ARG A 16 12.09 81.86 -37.25
C ARG A 16 11.43 80.68 -36.53
N ALA A 17 11.50 79.51 -37.14
CA ALA A 17 11.14 78.27 -36.48
C ALA A 17 12.07 78.11 -35.26
N VAL A 18 11.49 78.26 -34.07
CA VAL A 18 12.12 77.87 -32.82
C VAL A 18 12.45 76.38 -32.92
N PRO A 19 13.70 75.94 -32.70
CA PRO A 19 13.97 74.51 -32.61
C PRO A 19 13.14 73.95 -31.45
N PRO A 20 12.38 72.85 -31.64
CA PRO A 20 11.64 72.26 -30.53
C PRO A 20 12.64 71.92 -29.42
N PRO A 21 12.30 72.15 -28.14
CA PRO A 21 13.15 71.73 -27.05
C PRO A 21 13.42 70.23 -27.19
N PRO A 22 14.59 69.73 -26.77
CA PRO A 22 14.85 68.30 -26.78
C PRO A 22 13.70 67.64 -26.02
N ILE A 23 12.96 66.76 -26.70
CA ILE A 23 12.00 65.88 -26.04
C ILE A 23 12.84 65.07 -25.07
N ALA A 24 12.86 65.51 -23.80
CA ALA A 24 13.41 64.73 -22.72
C ALA A 24 12.68 63.39 -22.78
N ALA A 25 13.43 62.32 -23.07
CA ALA A 25 12.94 60.98 -22.87
C ALA A 25 12.28 60.94 -21.48
N PRO A 26 11.06 60.40 -21.33
CA PRO A 26 10.40 60.39 -20.04
C PRO A 26 11.28 59.59 -19.07
N THR A 27 12.03 60.31 -18.23
CA THR A 27 12.75 59.70 -17.11
C THR A 27 11.68 59.11 -16.21
N PRO A 28 11.68 57.78 -15.99
CA PRO A 28 10.65 57.13 -15.19
C PRO A 28 10.66 57.77 -13.80
N SER A 29 9.53 58.37 -13.43
CA SER A 29 9.36 59.00 -12.12
C SER A 29 9.60 57.97 -11.01
N PRO A 30 10.19 58.37 -9.87
CA PRO A 30 10.61 57.46 -8.79
C PRO A 30 9.46 56.57 -8.29
N THR A 31 8.22 57.04 -8.41
CA THR A 31 6.99 56.31 -8.10
C THR A 31 6.78 55.07 -8.97
N VAL A 32 7.12 55.13 -10.27
CA VAL A 32 6.96 54.00 -11.22
C VAL A 32 7.99 52.92 -10.94
N ILE A 33 9.23 53.31 -10.63
CA ILE A 33 10.31 52.40 -10.27
C ILE A 33 9.98 51.66 -8.96
N SER A 34 9.49 52.39 -7.96
CA SER A 34 9.04 51.82 -6.68
C SER A 34 7.89 50.81 -6.86
N ALA A 35 6.87 51.15 -7.66
CA ALA A 35 5.75 50.26 -7.95
C ALA A 35 6.20 48.99 -8.69
N ALA A 36 7.14 49.10 -9.63
CA ALA A 36 7.71 47.95 -10.34
C ALA A 36 8.53 47.03 -9.40
N MET A 37 9.32 47.60 -8.49
CA MET A 37 10.05 46.84 -7.47
C MET A 37 9.12 46.11 -6.52
N GLU A 38 8.04 46.76 -6.07
CA GLU A 38 7.03 46.17 -5.21
C GLU A 38 6.29 45.02 -5.91
N ARG A 39 5.94 45.18 -7.19
CA ARG A 39 5.36 44.10 -8.01
C ARG A 39 6.31 42.91 -8.13
N ARG A 40 7.61 43.16 -8.33
CA ARG A 40 8.63 42.11 -8.39
C ARG A 40 8.74 41.36 -7.06
N ARG A 41 8.74 42.06 -5.92
CA ARG A 41 8.76 41.45 -4.59
C ARG A 41 7.56 40.54 -4.36
N ARG A 42 6.34 41.01 -4.70
CA ARG A 42 5.12 40.20 -4.60
C ARG A 42 5.18 38.94 -5.46
N LEU A 43 5.66 39.07 -6.69
CA LEU A 43 5.79 37.93 -7.60
C LEU A 43 6.77 36.89 -7.05
N LEU A 44 7.91 37.31 -6.51
CA LEU A 44 8.87 36.42 -5.86
C LEU A 44 8.25 35.71 -4.65
N CYS A 45 7.55 36.44 -3.78
CA CYS A 45 6.83 35.82 -2.64
C CYS A 45 5.81 34.78 -3.11
N THR A 46 5.04 35.06 -4.17
CA THR A 46 4.07 34.11 -4.72
C THR A 46 4.75 32.86 -5.27
N VAL A 47 5.87 33.01 -6.00
CA VAL A 47 6.64 31.89 -6.54
C VAL A 47 7.22 31.03 -5.42
N GLU A 48 7.73 31.64 -4.35
CA GLU A 48 8.27 30.91 -3.20
C GLU A 48 7.19 30.13 -2.44
N ASN A 49 6.01 30.74 -2.26
CA ASN A 49 4.85 30.06 -1.68
C ASN A 49 4.39 28.89 -2.55
N LEU A 50 4.31 29.09 -3.87
CA LEU A 50 3.96 28.02 -4.80
C LEU A 50 4.99 26.89 -4.75
N ARG A 51 6.28 27.22 -4.72
CA ARG A 51 7.37 26.25 -4.59
C ARG A 51 7.25 25.43 -3.29
N GLY A 52 6.86 26.06 -2.19
CA GLY A 52 6.56 25.37 -0.92
C GLY A 52 5.42 24.38 -1.06
N ARG A 53 4.30 24.82 -1.65
CA ARG A 53 3.13 23.97 -1.89
C ARG A 53 3.43 22.81 -2.84
N VAL A 54 4.17 23.03 -3.92
CA VAL A 54 4.58 21.98 -4.86
C VAL A 54 5.44 20.93 -4.16
N ARG A 55 6.39 21.36 -3.30
CA ARG A 55 7.17 20.41 -2.49
C ARG A 55 6.30 19.61 -1.53
N GLN A 56 5.31 20.22 -0.91
CA GLN A 56 4.37 19.52 -0.03
C GLN A 56 3.53 18.50 -0.80
N VAL A 57 3.01 18.86 -1.97
CA VAL A 57 2.27 17.95 -2.85
C VAL A 57 3.16 16.78 -3.27
N LEU A 58 4.40 17.05 -3.68
CA LEU A 58 5.34 16.00 -4.06
C LEU A 58 5.60 15.02 -2.91
N LYS A 59 5.79 15.53 -1.69
CA LYS A 59 5.94 14.69 -0.50
C LYS A 59 4.68 13.85 -0.24
N CYS A 60 3.50 14.43 -0.41
CA CYS A 60 2.22 13.72 -0.27
C CYS A 60 2.09 12.59 -1.31
N VAL A 61 2.39 12.86 -2.58
CA VAL A 61 2.30 11.88 -3.67
C VAL A 61 3.31 10.74 -3.46
N ILE A 62 4.54 11.05 -3.05
CA ILE A 62 5.55 10.03 -2.75
C ILE A 62 5.08 9.14 -1.61
N ASN A 63 4.60 9.73 -0.51
CA ASN A 63 4.09 8.96 0.62
C ASN A 63 2.90 8.09 0.20
N LEU A 64 1.95 8.64 -0.56
CA LEU A 64 0.80 7.90 -1.05
C LEU A 64 1.21 6.74 -1.96
N HIS A 65 2.23 6.93 -2.81
CA HIS A 65 2.73 5.88 -3.67
C HIS A 65 3.37 4.75 -2.86
N ILE A 66 4.11 5.08 -1.80
CA ILE A 66 4.67 4.07 -0.88
C ILE A 66 3.55 3.26 -0.23
N GLU A 67 2.52 3.92 0.30
CA GLU A 67 1.36 3.25 0.91
C GLU A 67 0.64 2.34 -0.10
N PHE A 68 0.50 2.80 -1.35
CA PHE A 68 -0.10 2.00 -2.41
C PHE A 68 0.72 0.74 -2.72
N LEU A 69 2.05 0.86 -2.81
CA LEU A 69 2.93 -0.29 -3.05
C LEU A 69 2.88 -1.31 -1.91
N VAL A 70 2.81 -0.83 -0.66
CA VAL A 70 2.64 -1.72 0.51
C VAL A 70 1.31 -2.46 0.40
N LEU A 71 0.22 -1.76 0.10
CA LEU A 71 -1.09 -2.36 -0.09
C LEU A 71 -1.10 -3.40 -1.21
N GLU A 72 -0.49 -3.08 -2.36
CA GLU A 72 -0.37 -3.99 -3.49
C GLU A 72 0.34 -5.29 -3.09
N SER A 73 1.44 -5.19 -2.34
CA SER A 73 2.17 -6.36 -1.84
C SER A 73 1.34 -7.21 -0.87
N ASN A 74 0.58 -6.58 0.02
CA ASN A 74 -0.29 -7.28 0.97
C ASN A 74 -1.43 -8.01 0.25
N VAL A 75 -2.01 -7.39 -0.78
CA VAL A 75 -3.04 -8.02 -1.61
C VAL A 75 -2.48 -9.21 -2.38
N ALA A 76 -1.27 -9.08 -2.93
CA ALA A 76 -0.60 -10.19 -3.62
C ALA A 76 -0.38 -11.39 -2.68
N ALA A 77 0.14 -11.14 -1.47
CA ALA A 77 0.33 -12.18 -0.45
C ALA A 77 -1.01 -12.85 -0.07
N LEU A 78 -2.07 -12.06 0.15
CA LEU A 78 -3.40 -12.59 0.46
C LEU A 78 -3.96 -13.45 -0.68
N LEU A 79 -3.73 -13.07 -1.93
CA LEU A 79 -4.17 -13.87 -3.09
C LEU A 79 -3.43 -15.22 -3.16
N ASP A 80 -2.15 -15.25 -2.81
CA ASP A 80 -1.39 -16.50 -2.75
C ASP A 80 -1.89 -17.40 -1.62
N ASP A 81 -2.21 -16.86 -0.44
CA ASP A 81 -2.82 -17.59 0.68
C ASP A 81 -4.18 -18.19 0.29
N VAL A 82 -5.04 -17.39 -0.37
CA VAL A 82 -6.34 -17.86 -0.86
C VAL A 82 -6.18 -18.96 -1.90
N ARG A 83 -5.17 -18.87 -2.77
CA ARG A 83 -4.88 -19.92 -3.76
C ARG A 83 -4.44 -21.22 -3.09
N ALA A 84 -3.57 -21.14 -2.08
CA ALA A 84 -3.13 -22.29 -1.30
C ALA A 84 -4.32 -22.96 -0.58
N LEU A 85 -5.14 -22.17 0.11
CA LEU A 85 -6.34 -22.67 0.78
C LEU A 85 -7.31 -23.34 -0.20
N ASN A 86 -7.49 -22.76 -1.39
CA ASN A 86 -8.34 -23.36 -2.41
C ASN A 86 -7.80 -24.71 -2.91
N ALA A 87 -6.47 -24.85 -3.06
CA ALA A 87 -5.85 -26.13 -3.40
C ALA A 87 -6.11 -27.19 -2.32
N ASP A 88 -6.00 -26.82 -1.04
CA ASP A 88 -6.30 -27.72 0.08
C ASP A 88 -7.78 -28.13 0.11
N CYS A 89 -8.69 -27.21 -0.20
CA CYS A 89 -10.12 -27.51 -0.32
C CYS A 89 -10.40 -28.49 -1.46
N ILE A 90 -9.77 -28.29 -2.62
CA ILE A 90 -9.91 -29.21 -3.77
C ILE A 90 -9.39 -30.61 -3.41
N GLU A 91 -8.26 -30.70 -2.70
CA GLU A 91 -7.71 -31.99 -2.27
C GLU A 91 -8.60 -32.66 -1.23
N ARG A 92 -9.15 -31.90 -0.26
CA ARG A 92 -10.14 -32.41 0.69
C ARG A 92 -11.34 -33.01 -0.03
N GLU A 93 -11.92 -32.29 -0.98
CA GLU A 93 -13.05 -32.81 -1.77
C GLU A 93 -12.68 -34.05 -2.59
N ARG A 94 -11.45 -34.12 -3.11
CA ARG A 94 -10.97 -35.31 -3.83
C ARG A 94 -10.91 -36.52 -2.89
N LEU A 95 -10.42 -36.33 -1.67
CA LEU A 95 -10.40 -37.37 -0.65
C LEU A 95 -11.80 -37.78 -0.22
N ASP A 96 -12.72 -36.84 -0.03
CA ASP A 96 -14.11 -37.13 0.31
C ASP A 96 -14.78 -37.97 -0.80
N ARG A 97 -14.58 -37.61 -2.07
CA ARG A 97 -15.05 -38.40 -3.22
C ARG A 97 -14.44 -39.80 -3.26
N LEU A 98 -13.15 -39.94 -2.92
CA LEU A 98 -12.49 -41.24 -2.86
C LEU A 98 -13.06 -42.10 -1.73
N ILE A 99 -13.25 -41.53 -0.54
CA ILE A 99 -13.87 -42.22 0.61
C ILE A 99 -15.27 -42.69 0.24
N GLU A 100 -16.07 -41.83 -0.37
CA GLU A 100 -17.43 -42.20 -0.79
C GLU A 100 -17.42 -43.30 -1.85
N THR A 101 -16.48 -43.25 -2.79
CA THR A 101 -16.29 -44.32 -3.78
C THR A 101 -15.92 -45.64 -3.12
N LEU A 102 -15.03 -45.63 -2.13
CA LEU A 102 -14.62 -46.82 -1.37
C LEU A 102 -15.76 -47.36 -0.51
N ARG A 103 -16.58 -46.51 0.10
CA ARG A 103 -17.77 -46.92 0.87
C ARG A 103 -18.80 -47.63 0.01
N ASN A 104 -18.97 -47.17 -1.24
CA ASN A 104 -19.94 -47.73 -2.18
C ASN A 104 -19.36 -48.84 -3.07
N TYR A 105 -18.10 -49.23 -2.85
CA TYR A 105 -17.43 -50.25 -3.65
C TYR A 105 -17.90 -51.66 -3.26
N ASN A 106 -18.61 -52.32 -4.16
CA ASN A 106 -19.11 -53.70 -4.00
C ASN A 106 -18.28 -54.75 -4.77
N GLY A 107 -17.10 -54.39 -5.27
CA GLY A 107 -16.20 -55.31 -5.97
C GLY A 107 -15.28 -56.09 -5.01
N PRO A 108 -14.45 -57.01 -5.52
CA PRO A 108 -13.50 -57.74 -4.69
C PRO A 108 -12.44 -56.77 -4.14
N THR A 109 -12.45 -56.54 -2.83
CA THR A 109 -11.39 -55.81 -2.14
C THR A 109 -10.09 -56.62 -2.20
N ILE A 110 -9.06 -56.07 -2.84
CA ILE A 110 -7.70 -56.62 -2.73
C ILE A 110 -7.21 -56.27 -1.33
N CYS A 111 -7.34 -57.21 -0.41
CA CYS A 111 -6.66 -57.16 0.87
C CYS A 111 -5.16 -57.26 0.59
N HIS A 112 -4.46 -56.13 0.44
CA HIS A 112 -3.05 -56.14 0.76
C HIS A 112 -2.96 -56.51 2.23
N GLU A 113 -2.33 -57.65 2.52
CA GLU A 113 -1.96 -58.05 3.86
C GLU A 113 -1.14 -56.90 4.46
N TRP A 114 -1.81 -55.98 5.15
CA TRP A 114 -1.18 -55.14 6.15
C TRP A 114 -0.43 -56.11 7.06
N PRO A 115 0.84 -55.88 7.43
CA PRO A 115 1.63 -56.89 8.11
C PRO A 115 1.03 -57.10 9.50
N TYR A 116 0.08 -58.03 9.61
CA TYR A 116 -0.38 -58.56 10.86
C TYR A 116 0.78 -59.36 11.41
N PRO A 117 1.20 -59.11 12.66
CA PRO A 117 2.30 -59.86 13.24
C PRO A 117 1.90 -61.33 13.22
N LEU A 118 2.75 -62.14 12.59
CA LEU A 118 2.68 -63.59 12.66
C LEU A 118 2.75 -63.96 14.14
N ILE A 119 1.61 -64.12 14.79
CA ILE A 119 1.53 -64.77 16.09
C ILE A 119 1.85 -66.23 15.80
N PHE A 120 3.13 -66.57 15.98
CA PHE A 120 3.67 -67.90 15.74
C PHE A 120 2.80 -68.93 16.47
N LYS A 121 2.34 -69.95 15.71
CA LYS A 121 1.77 -71.19 16.24
C LYS A 121 2.84 -71.95 17.04
N GLY A 122 3.08 -71.51 18.26
CA GLY A 122 3.72 -72.26 19.32
C GLY A 122 2.89 -71.98 20.56
N THR A 123 1.84 -72.79 20.77
CA THR A 123 0.96 -72.85 21.95
C THR A 123 1.42 -71.98 23.12
N ILE A 124 1.07 -70.69 23.11
CA ILE A 124 1.09 -69.87 24.32
C ILE A 124 -0.31 -70.02 24.90
N ASP A 125 -0.39 -70.74 26.01
CA ASP A 125 -1.60 -70.90 26.79
C ASP A 125 -2.17 -69.51 27.14
N GLU A 126 -3.45 -69.31 26.88
CA GLU A 126 -4.16 -68.03 26.99
C GLU A 126 -4.06 -67.44 28.42
N ALA A 127 -3.90 -68.32 29.42
CA ALA A 127 -3.62 -67.95 30.81
C ALA A 127 -2.25 -67.26 31.01
N HIS A 128 -1.24 -67.58 30.20
CA HIS A 128 0.10 -66.98 30.31
C HIS A 128 0.13 -65.57 29.71
N VAL A 129 -0.61 -65.32 28.62
CA VAL A 129 -0.76 -63.98 28.04
C VAL A 129 -1.48 -63.05 29.00
N ALA A 130 -2.56 -63.52 29.63
CA ALA A 130 -3.28 -62.75 30.63
C ALA A 130 -2.43 -62.46 31.88
N GLN A 131 -1.58 -63.41 32.33
CA GLN A 131 -0.63 -63.16 33.43
C GLN A 131 0.42 -62.11 33.09
N VAL A 132 1.00 -62.16 31.88
CA VAL A 132 2.00 -61.17 31.45
C VAL A 132 1.40 -59.77 31.35
N LEU A 133 0.17 -59.65 30.83
CA LEU A 133 -0.52 -58.37 30.69
C LEU A 133 -1.01 -57.82 32.04
N ASN A 134 -1.40 -58.68 32.99
CA ASN A 134 -1.85 -58.26 34.32
C ASN A 134 -0.71 -58.09 35.34
N ALA A 135 0.48 -58.65 35.09
CA ALA A 135 1.67 -58.43 35.90
C ALA A 135 2.38 -57.11 35.56
N ALA A 136 2.08 -56.52 34.40
CA ALA A 136 2.42 -55.14 34.10
C ALA A 136 1.42 -54.23 34.82
N GLU A 137 1.81 -53.66 35.96
CA GLU A 137 0.95 -52.78 36.74
C GLU A 137 0.35 -51.62 35.91
N PRO A 138 -0.90 -51.21 36.21
CA PRO A 138 -1.55 -50.06 35.61
C PRO A 138 -1.08 -48.76 36.28
N VAL A 139 -0.37 -47.89 35.56
CA VAL A 139 -0.31 -46.48 35.93
C VAL A 139 -1.66 -45.84 35.58
N ALA A 140 -2.51 -45.71 36.60
CA ALA A 140 -3.70 -44.88 36.63
C ALA A 140 -3.41 -43.45 36.10
N GLY A 141 -4.31 -42.74 35.43
CA GLY A 141 -5.70 -43.00 35.16
C GLY A 141 -6.25 -41.92 34.21
N VAL A 142 -7.14 -42.32 33.33
CA VAL A 142 -8.11 -41.43 32.69
C VAL A 142 -9.44 -42.13 32.81
N LEU A 143 -10.15 -41.85 33.91
CA LEU A 143 -11.57 -42.14 33.99
C LEU A 143 -12.32 -41.01 33.29
N LEU A 144 -12.96 -41.41 32.20
CA LEU A 144 -14.10 -40.77 31.59
C LEU A 144 -15.22 -40.56 32.62
N SER A 145 -15.93 -39.44 32.54
CA SER A 145 -17.36 -39.39 32.15
C SER A 145 -18.02 -38.13 32.71
N GLY A 146 -18.68 -37.38 31.84
CA GLY A 146 -19.31 -36.11 32.16
C GLY A 146 -20.60 -36.25 32.96
N SER A 147 -20.92 -35.21 33.73
CA SER A 147 -22.26 -34.62 33.87
C SER A 147 -22.17 -33.28 34.59
N GLU A 148 -23.01 -32.36 34.11
CA GLU A 148 -23.66 -31.27 34.84
C GLU A 148 -23.11 -29.82 34.76
N LEU A 149 -23.97 -29.01 34.15
CA LEU A 149 -24.06 -27.56 34.11
C LEU A 149 -24.16 -26.96 35.53
N MET A 150 -23.40 -25.91 35.86
CA MET A 150 -23.89 -24.68 36.52
C MET A 150 -22.72 -23.72 36.81
N LEU A 151 -22.90 -22.46 36.39
CA LEU A 151 -22.05 -21.31 36.70
C LEU A 151 -21.95 -21.08 38.22
N PRO A 152 -20.84 -20.51 38.74
CA PRO A 152 -20.88 -19.76 39.98
C PRO A 152 -20.82 -18.25 39.71
N GLU A 153 -21.84 -17.55 40.22
CA GLU A 153 -21.72 -16.14 40.60
C GLU A 153 -20.74 -15.98 41.78
N GLU A 154 -20.09 -14.81 41.82
CA GLU A 154 -19.49 -14.12 42.97
C GLU A 154 -20.35 -14.19 44.26
N PRO A 155 -19.88 -13.84 45.50
CA PRO A 155 -18.88 -12.80 45.81
C PRO A 155 -17.97 -12.97 47.06
N ALA A 156 -17.11 -11.96 47.24
CA ALA A 156 -16.68 -11.27 48.48
C ALA A 156 -15.69 -11.94 49.47
N SER A 157 -14.53 -11.27 49.60
CA SER A 157 -14.03 -10.71 50.87
C SER A 157 -13.24 -9.42 50.60
#